data_AF-A0A8J6T7I0-F1
#
_entry.id   AF-A0A8J6T7I0-F1
#
_cell.length_a   1.000
_cell.length_b   1.000
_cell.length_c   1.000
_cell.angle_alpha   90.00
_cell.angle_beta   90.00
_cell.angle_gamma   90.00
#
_symmetry.space_group_name_H-M   'P 1'
#
loop_
_entity.id
_entity.type
_entity.pdbx_description
1 polymer ?
#
loop_
_entity_poly.entity_id
_entity_poly.type
_entity_poly.pdbx_seq_one_letter_code
_entity_poly.pdbx_strand_id
1 'polypeptide(L)'
;MKREKLILIFLAGMATFSYFSSRAIASYFSSNAISAERNSEGIAERPVGSLTLSDLDENLLSQSVELRQEVEQALEEVGQDDVGCVAPLIRRPFTDLNNTRIAPFSCFFTDNGSLIIQAENLAILPNGEIIQLEELLKRNGIPQGVLIQFSLTSWQWTDANY
;
A
#
# COMPACT_ATOMS: atom_id res chain seq x y z
N MET A 1 -42.34 33.83 -36.43
CA MET A 1 -42.98 32.54 -36.08
C MET A 1 -41.93 31.74 -35.30
N LYS A 2 -41.85 31.76 -33.95
CA LYS A 2 -42.66 31.11 -32.88
C LYS A 2 -42.80 29.58 -33.00
N ARG A 3 -42.01 28.84 -32.20
CA ARG A 3 -42.37 27.89 -31.10
C ARG A 3 -41.07 27.17 -30.64
N GLU A 4 -40.54 27.37 -29.41
CA GLU A 4 -40.96 26.79 -28.11
C GLU A 4 -40.83 25.25 -28.07
N LYS A 5 -39.99 24.59 -27.26
CA LYS A 5 -39.99 24.32 -25.78
C LYS A 5 -38.96 23.18 -25.53
N LEU A 6 -38.42 22.80 -24.37
CA LEU A 6 -38.36 23.23 -22.97
C LEU A 6 -37.28 22.34 -22.30
N ILE A 7 -36.53 22.90 -21.35
CA ILE A 7 -35.53 22.24 -20.48
C ILE A 7 -36.23 21.58 -19.28
N LEU A 8 -35.67 20.49 -18.74
CA LEU A 8 -35.95 20.04 -17.37
C LEU A 8 -34.69 19.49 -16.69
N ILE A 9 -34.28 20.19 -15.63
CA ILE A 9 -33.25 19.84 -14.64
C ILE A 9 -33.99 19.39 -13.38
N PHE A 10 -33.52 18.34 -12.71
CA PHE A 10 -33.94 18.01 -11.35
C PHE A 10 -32.72 17.91 -10.42
N LEU A 11 -32.73 18.76 -9.39
CA LEU A 11 -31.89 18.74 -8.20
C LEU A 11 -32.84 18.76 -7.00
N ALA A 12 -32.58 17.93 -5.98
CA ALA A 12 -32.70 18.28 -4.54
C ALA A 12 -32.73 17.01 -3.66
N GLY A 13 -32.04 17.07 -2.51
CA GLY A 13 -32.34 16.18 -1.38
C GLY A 13 -31.25 16.02 -0.32
N MET A 14 -30.84 17.08 0.37
CA MET A 14 -30.14 16.99 1.66
C MET A 14 -31.15 16.93 2.82
N ALA A 15 -30.92 16.07 3.82
CA ALA A 15 -31.42 16.25 5.18
C ALA A 15 -30.49 15.57 6.19
N THR A 16 -30.03 16.36 7.16
CA THR A 16 -29.26 16.01 8.35
C THR A 16 -30.17 15.54 9.48
N PHE A 17 -29.72 14.63 10.34
CA PHE A 17 -30.16 14.54 11.74
C PHE A 17 -29.14 13.76 12.59
N SER A 18 -28.66 14.40 13.64
CA SER A 18 -27.89 13.79 14.73
C SER A 18 -28.79 13.71 15.97
N TYR A 19 -28.76 12.64 16.77
CA TYR A 19 -28.81 12.72 18.24
C TYR A 19 -28.51 11.39 18.94
N PHE A 20 -27.79 11.52 20.06
CA PHE A 20 -27.30 10.55 21.04
C PHE A 20 -28.39 9.78 21.82
N SER A 21 -28.10 8.56 22.28
CA SER A 21 -28.19 8.22 23.72
C SER A 21 -27.56 6.85 24.06
N SER A 22 -26.88 6.81 25.20
CA SER A 22 -26.16 5.68 25.80
C SER A 22 -27.06 4.86 26.73
N ARG A 23 -26.82 3.54 26.86
CA ARG A 23 -26.57 2.83 28.14
C ARG A 23 -26.43 1.31 27.95
N ALA A 24 -25.47 0.76 28.69
CA ALA A 24 -25.08 -0.64 28.79
C ALA A 24 -26.01 -1.47 29.68
N ILE A 25 -26.13 -2.78 29.40
CA ILE A 25 -26.32 -3.83 30.42
C ILE A 25 -25.53 -5.07 30.01
N ALA A 26 -24.83 -5.62 31.00
CA ALA A 26 -23.95 -6.78 30.98
C ALA A 26 -24.65 -8.10 30.64
N SER A 27 -23.90 -9.04 30.05
CA SER A 27 -24.22 -10.47 30.07
C SER A 27 -23.03 -11.26 30.64
N TYR A 28 -23.32 -12.01 31.71
CA TYR A 28 -22.45 -13.01 32.32
C TYR A 28 -22.69 -14.38 31.66
N PHE A 29 -21.59 -15.09 31.42
CA PHE A 29 -21.36 -16.54 31.29
C PHE A 29 -22.56 -17.51 31.26
N SER A 30 -22.57 -18.41 30.28
CA SER A 30 -22.09 -19.80 30.47
C SER A 30 -22.47 -20.73 29.31
N SER A 31 -21.43 -21.12 28.55
CA SER A 31 -21.07 -22.46 28.07
C SER A 31 -22.06 -23.40 27.37
N ASN A 32 -21.57 -23.79 26.18
CA ASN A 32 -21.56 -25.13 25.57
C ASN A 32 -22.70 -25.53 24.63
N ALA A 33 -22.35 -25.52 23.34
CA ALA A 33 -22.16 -26.71 22.50
C ALA A 33 -22.93 -26.70 21.17
N ILE A 34 -22.12 -26.62 20.11
CA ILE A 34 -22.23 -27.35 18.83
C ILE A 34 -22.87 -26.60 17.65
N SER A 35 -21.93 -26.17 16.80
CA SER A 35 -21.89 -26.23 15.35
C SER A 35 -22.65 -25.22 14.48
N ALA A 36 -21.82 -24.73 13.56
CA ALA A 36 -22.12 -24.23 12.24
C ALA A 36 -22.38 -22.72 12.12
N GLU A 37 -21.55 -22.16 11.23
CA GLU A 37 -21.76 -20.94 10.46
C GLU A 37 -21.26 -19.60 11.03
N ARG A 38 -20.15 -19.21 10.41
CA ARG A 38 -19.91 -17.92 9.75
C ARG A 38 -19.55 -16.71 10.61
N ASN A 39 -18.56 -16.00 10.07
CA ASN A 39 -18.12 -14.65 10.36
C ASN A 39 -17.18 -14.51 11.56
N SER A 40 -16.05 -15.21 11.46
CA SER A 40 -14.78 -14.66 11.92
C SER A 40 -14.21 -13.90 10.73
N GLU A 41 -14.29 -12.56 10.76
CA GLU A 41 -13.43 -11.68 9.97
C GLU A 41 -11.99 -12.06 10.31
N GLY A 42 -11.45 -13.00 9.53
CA GLY A 42 -10.05 -13.30 9.51
C GLY A 42 -9.37 -12.05 8.98
N ILE A 43 -8.81 -11.24 9.86
CA ILE A 43 -7.63 -10.48 9.49
C ILE A 43 -6.62 -11.56 9.10
N ALA A 44 -6.55 -11.86 7.81
CA ALA A 44 -5.48 -12.67 7.27
C ALA A 44 -4.21 -11.94 7.69
N GLU A 45 -3.48 -12.49 8.66
CA GLU A 45 -2.19 -11.97 9.05
C GLU A 45 -1.34 -11.98 7.78
N ARG A 46 -1.17 -10.79 7.18
CA ARG A 46 -0.40 -10.64 5.95
C ARG A 46 0.98 -11.23 6.21
N PRO A 47 1.51 -12.08 5.32
CA PRO A 47 2.79 -12.72 5.54
C PRO A 47 3.85 -11.65 5.83
N VAL A 48 4.66 -11.91 6.84
CA VAL A 48 5.77 -11.02 7.26
C VAL A 48 6.62 -10.70 6.03
N GLY A 49 6.58 -9.45 5.58
CA GLY A 49 7.25 -9.00 4.34
C GLY A 49 6.33 -8.42 3.27
N SER A 50 5.02 -8.55 3.40
CA SER A 50 4.04 -7.92 2.48
C SER A 50 4.06 -6.38 2.59
N LEU A 51 4.15 -5.72 1.44
CA LEU A 51 3.98 -4.27 1.22
C LEU A 51 2.61 -4.00 0.63
N THR A 52 2.04 -2.85 0.95
CA THR A 52 0.90 -2.33 0.20
C THR A 52 1.36 -1.49 -0.99
N LEU A 53 0.51 -1.38 -1.99
CA LEU A 53 0.75 -0.47 -3.11
C LEU A 53 0.80 1.00 -2.66
N SER A 54 0.05 1.38 -1.63
CA SER A 54 0.08 2.73 -1.06
C SER A 54 1.47 3.11 -0.54
N ASP A 55 2.20 2.17 0.07
CA ASP A 55 3.58 2.39 0.51
C ASP A 55 4.54 2.69 -0.66
N LEU A 56 4.24 2.11 -1.83
CA LEU A 56 5.00 2.34 -3.07
C LEU A 56 4.57 3.62 -3.78
N ASP A 57 3.31 4.04 -3.66
CA ASP A 57 2.78 5.20 -4.38
C ASP A 57 3.46 6.50 -3.96
N GLU A 58 3.56 6.73 -2.64
CA GLU A 58 4.14 7.96 -2.08
C GLU A 58 5.63 8.13 -2.44
N ASN A 59 6.36 7.04 -2.65
CA ASN A 59 7.81 7.07 -2.82
C ASN A 59 8.31 6.64 -4.19
N LEU A 60 7.54 5.90 -4.99
CA LEU A 60 8.01 5.30 -6.25
C LEU A 60 7.06 5.53 -7.42
N LEU A 61 5.77 5.18 -7.29
CA LEU A 61 4.85 5.26 -8.43
C LEU A 61 4.64 6.72 -8.87
N SER A 62 4.63 7.66 -7.93
CA SER A 62 4.57 9.10 -8.22
C SER A 62 5.74 9.63 -9.06
N GLN A 63 6.85 8.90 -9.17
CA GLN A 63 8.01 9.29 -9.99
C GLN A 63 7.82 8.99 -11.50
N SER A 64 6.88 8.13 -11.88
CA SER A 64 6.61 7.80 -13.28
C SER A 64 5.11 7.71 -13.55
N VAL A 65 4.63 8.61 -14.42
CA VAL A 65 3.22 8.63 -14.85
C VAL A 65 2.84 7.33 -15.55
N GLU A 66 3.74 6.79 -16.38
CA GLU A 66 3.52 5.55 -17.13
C GLU A 66 3.39 4.35 -16.17
N LEU A 67 4.32 4.19 -15.24
CA LEU A 67 4.25 3.14 -14.22
C LEU A 67 2.96 3.23 -13.39
N ARG A 68 2.59 4.45 -12.98
CA ARG A 68 1.37 4.68 -12.21
C ARG A 68 0.12 4.28 -13.00
N GLN A 69 0.03 4.65 -14.28
CA GLN A 69 -1.09 4.28 -15.15
C GLN A 69 -1.20 2.77 -15.35
N GLU A 70 -0.07 2.08 -15.58
CA GLU A 70 -0.02 0.62 -15.73
C GLU A 70 -0.49 -0.10 -14.46
N VAL A 71 -0.05 0.37 -13.30
CA VAL A 71 -0.51 -0.16 -12.00
C VAL A 71 -1.99 0.11 -11.79
N GLU A 72 -2.47 1.33 -12.05
CA GLU A 72 -3.88 1.70 -11.95
C GLU A 72 -4.75 0.80 -12.84
N GLN A 73 -4.35 0.60 -14.10
CA GLN A 73 -5.06 -0.29 -15.02
C GLN A 73 -5.08 -1.74 -14.53
N ALA A 74 -3.94 -2.28 -14.08
CA ALA A 74 -3.89 -3.63 -13.55
C ALA A 74 -4.80 -3.80 -12.32
N LEU A 75 -4.91 -2.78 -11.46
CA LEU A 75 -5.79 -2.79 -10.30
C LEU A 75 -7.28 -2.72 -10.66
N GLU A 76 -7.64 -2.04 -11.76
CA GLU A 76 -9.02 -2.05 -12.27
C GLU A 76 -9.44 -3.45 -12.75
N GLU A 77 -8.50 -4.25 -13.26
CA GLU A 77 -8.74 -5.58 -13.79
C GLU A 77 -8.86 -6.65 -12.70
N VAL A 78 -7.95 -6.66 -11.71
CA VAL A 78 -7.89 -7.71 -10.68
C VAL A 78 -8.41 -7.29 -9.30
N GLY A 79 -8.52 -6.00 -9.01
CA GLY A 79 -8.87 -5.48 -7.68
C GLY A 79 -7.68 -5.33 -6.72
N GLN A 80 -7.77 -4.38 -5.78
CA GLN A 80 -6.65 -4.05 -4.88
C GLN A 80 -6.28 -5.16 -3.88
N ASP A 81 -7.24 -5.98 -3.47
CA ASP A 81 -7.02 -7.04 -2.48
C ASP A 81 -6.25 -8.24 -3.06
N ASP A 82 -6.17 -8.33 -4.39
CA ASP A 82 -5.49 -9.40 -5.13
C ASP A 82 -4.06 -9.03 -5.55
N VAL A 83 -3.50 -7.98 -4.92
CA VAL A 83 -2.12 -7.54 -5.17
C VAL A 83 -1.26 -7.61 -3.91
N GLY A 84 -0.15 -8.34 -4.02
CA GLY A 84 0.85 -8.44 -2.96
C GLY A 84 2.22 -7.96 -3.43
N CYS A 85 2.82 -6.99 -2.74
CA CYS A 85 4.18 -6.56 -3.01
C CYS A 85 5.17 -7.11 -1.97
N VAL A 86 6.39 -7.42 -2.41
CA VAL A 86 7.50 -7.86 -1.56
C VAL A 86 8.76 -7.07 -1.88
N ALA A 87 9.62 -6.92 -0.88
CA ALA A 87 10.92 -6.27 -1.02
C ALA A 87 11.93 -6.91 -0.05
N PRO A 88 13.22 -6.94 -0.41
CA PRO A 88 14.28 -7.25 0.54
C PRO A 88 14.24 -6.32 1.76
N LEU A 89 14.66 -6.87 2.90
CA LEU A 89 14.76 -6.14 4.16
C LEU A 89 16.23 -5.94 4.53
N ILE A 90 16.57 -4.78 5.08
CA ILE A 90 17.85 -4.59 5.76
C ILE A 90 17.85 -5.46 7.02
N ARG A 91 18.68 -6.51 7.01
CA ARG A 91 18.88 -7.43 8.15
C ARG A 91 20.25 -7.21 8.76
N ARG A 92 20.36 -6.28 9.71
CA ARG A 92 21.63 -5.91 10.39
C ARG A 92 21.35 -5.29 11.77
N PRO A 93 22.36 -5.17 12.66
CA PRO A 93 22.16 -4.69 14.04
C PRO A 93 21.89 -3.18 14.15
N PHE A 94 21.38 -2.53 13.10
CA PHE A 94 21.06 -1.12 13.12
C PHE A 94 19.59 -0.96 13.51
N THR A 95 19.33 -0.63 14.77
CA THR A 95 17.97 -0.53 15.33
C THR A 95 17.03 0.31 14.45
N ASP A 96 17.52 1.45 13.95
CA ASP A 96 16.71 2.42 13.20
C ASP A 96 16.39 1.99 11.76
N LEU A 97 17.21 1.09 11.18
CA LEU A 97 17.01 0.60 9.81
C LEU A 97 16.61 -0.88 9.77
N ASN A 98 16.36 -1.48 10.93
CA ASN A 98 16.03 -2.89 11.01
C ASN A 98 14.65 -3.14 10.41
N ASN A 99 14.55 -4.12 9.51
CA ASN A 99 13.34 -4.39 8.73
C ASN A 99 12.91 -3.24 7.80
N THR A 100 13.78 -2.27 7.53
CA THR A 100 13.51 -1.30 6.46
C THR A 100 13.60 -2.00 5.11
N ARG A 101 12.60 -1.77 4.26
CA ARG A 101 12.52 -2.35 2.92
C ARG A 101 13.39 -1.58 1.94
N ILE A 102 13.95 -2.28 0.98
CA ILE A 102 14.82 -1.72 -0.05
C ILE A 102 14.46 -2.29 -1.42
N ALA A 103 14.74 -1.54 -2.48
CA ALA A 103 14.64 -2.02 -3.84
C ALA A 103 15.59 -3.21 -4.10
N PRO A 104 15.23 -4.13 -5.01
CA PRO A 104 14.05 -4.09 -5.89
C PRO A 104 12.74 -4.48 -5.21
N PHE A 105 11.62 -4.00 -5.77
CA PHE A 105 10.28 -4.37 -5.36
C PHE A 105 9.65 -5.33 -6.37
N SER A 106 8.89 -6.30 -5.90
CA SER A 106 8.16 -7.23 -6.76
C SER A 106 6.72 -7.29 -6.31
N CYS A 107 5.80 -6.89 -7.19
CA CYS A 107 4.37 -6.93 -6.97
C CYS A 107 3.74 -8.03 -7.81
N PHE A 108 2.94 -8.88 -7.17
CA PHE A 108 2.26 -10.01 -7.79
C PHE A 108 0.79 -9.67 -7.93
N PHE A 109 0.29 -9.74 -9.15
CA PHE A 109 -1.11 -9.54 -9.52
C PHE A 109 -1.63 -10.91 -9.96
N THR A 110 -2.63 -11.44 -9.26
CA THR A 110 -3.09 -12.84 -9.40
C THR A 110 -3.31 -13.30 -10.84
N ASP A 111 -3.74 -12.40 -11.74
CA ASP A 111 -4.01 -12.70 -13.15
C ASP A 111 -3.14 -11.92 -14.16
N ASN A 112 -2.43 -10.87 -13.74
CA ASN A 112 -1.66 -9.98 -14.62
C ASN A 112 -0.13 -10.21 -14.55
N GLY A 113 0.30 -11.24 -13.81
CA GLY A 113 1.72 -11.59 -13.65
C GLY A 113 2.39 -10.77 -12.55
N SER A 114 3.70 -10.56 -12.68
CA SER A 114 4.47 -9.79 -11.70
C SER A 114 5.10 -8.53 -12.28
N LEU A 115 5.01 -7.45 -11.52
CA LEU A 115 5.68 -6.18 -11.79
C LEU A 115 6.94 -6.09 -10.94
N ILE A 116 8.09 -5.97 -11.59
CA ILE A 116 9.37 -5.76 -10.93
C ILE A 116 9.75 -4.28 -11.07
N ILE A 117 9.94 -3.60 -9.94
CA ILE A 117 10.34 -2.19 -9.88
C ILE A 117 11.77 -2.11 -9.35
N GLN A 118 12.67 -1.57 -10.17
CA GLN A 118 14.06 -1.28 -9.83
C GLN A 118 14.19 0.17 -9.42
N ALA A 119 14.94 0.41 -8.35
CA ALA A 119 15.23 1.75 -7.88
C ALA A 119 16.58 1.79 -7.17
N GLU A 120 17.21 2.95 -7.17
CA GLU A 120 18.33 3.21 -6.28
C GLU A 120 17.84 3.33 -4.83
N ASN A 121 18.63 2.79 -3.91
CA ASN A 121 18.37 2.88 -2.48
C ASN A 121 19.19 4.03 -1.89
N LEU A 122 18.55 5.14 -1.57
CA LEU A 122 19.19 6.34 -1.05
C LEU A 122 18.93 6.49 0.44
N ALA A 123 19.93 6.96 1.17
CA ALA A 123 19.82 7.30 2.58
C ALA A 123 19.89 8.82 2.76
N ILE A 124 18.88 9.38 3.41
CA ILE A 124 18.84 10.78 3.84
C ILE A 124 19.37 10.83 5.27
N LEU A 125 20.51 11.47 5.44
CA LEU A 125 21.12 11.70 6.75
C LEU A 125 20.38 12.82 7.50
N PRO A 126 20.52 12.92 8.85
CA PRO A 126 19.84 13.96 9.64
C PRO A 126 20.22 15.39 9.28
N ASN A 127 21.38 15.59 8.64
CA ASN A 127 21.82 16.89 8.11
C ASN A 127 21.20 17.21 6.73
N GLY A 128 20.35 16.35 6.18
CA GLY A 128 19.73 16.48 4.86
C GLY A 128 20.59 15.99 3.69
N GLU A 129 21.80 15.48 3.95
CA GLU A 129 22.66 14.91 2.92
C GLU A 129 22.10 13.58 2.40
N ILE A 130 22.13 13.39 1.08
CA ILE A 130 21.65 12.17 0.43
C ILE A 130 22.86 11.39 -0.09
N ILE A 131 23.00 10.14 0.35
CA ILE A 131 24.06 9.22 -0.07
C ILE A 131 23.47 7.88 -0.50
N GLN A 132 24.26 7.09 -1.23
CA GLN A 132 23.87 5.71 -1.54
C GLN A 132 23.78 4.89 -0.24
N LEU A 133 22.70 4.13 -0.07
CA LEU A 133 22.50 3.30 1.13
C LEU A 133 23.68 2.33 1.34
N GLU A 134 24.23 1.77 0.26
CA GLU A 134 25.39 0.89 0.34
C GLU A 134 26.63 1.58 0.94
N GLU A 135 26.78 2.88 0.71
CA GLU A 135 27.86 3.67 1.32
C GLU A 135 27.61 3.84 2.82
N LEU A 136 26.38 4.17 3.21
CA LEU A 136 25.99 4.27 4.62
C LEU A 136 26.24 2.96 5.37
N LEU A 137 25.84 1.83 4.79
CA LEU A 137 25.97 0.50 5.40
C LEU A 137 27.43 0.04 5.57
N LYS A 138 28.40 0.71 4.93
CA LYS A 138 29.84 0.48 5.10
C LYS A 138 30.46 1.32 6.23
N ARG A 139 29.74 2.28 6.79
CA ARG A 139 30.24 3.16 7.87
C ARG A 139 30.27 2.43 9.22
N ASN A 140 31.25 2.77 10.05
CA ASN A 140 31.36 2.29 11.42
C ASN A 140 30.35 3.05 12.32
N GLY A 141 29.08 2.68 12.20
CA GLY A 141 27.96 3.32 12.89
C GLY A 141 27.06 4.09 11.94
N ILE A 142 25.75 3.96 12.17
CA ILE A 142 24.72 4.67 11.42
C ILE A 142 24.14 5.74 12.36
N PRO A 143 24.10 7.02 11.94
CA PRO A 143 23.48 8.06 12.75
C PRO A 143 21.99 7.77 12.95
N GLN A 144 21.45 8.20 14.07
CA GLN A 144 20.01 8.06 14.32
C GLN A 144 19.20 8.98 13.41
N GLY A 145 17.99 8.57 13.06
CA GLY A 145 17.08 9.37 12.24
C GLY A 145 17.42 9.40 10.75
N VAL A 146 18.12 8.38 10.24
CA VAL A 146 18.27 8.17 8.80
C VAL A 146 16.93 7.77 8.20
N LEU A 147 16.58 8.39 7.08
CA LEU A 147 15.43 8.00 6.27
C LEU A 147 15.89 7.30 5.00
N ILE A 148 15.08 6.37 4.50
CA ILE A 148 15.31 5.74 3.20
C ILE A 148 14.40 6.39 2.16
N GLN A 149 14.98 6.73 1.02
CA GLN A 149 14.28 7.21 -0.16
C GLN A 149 14.68 6.35 -1.35
N PHE A 150 13.79 6.26 -2.33
CA PHE A 150 14.04 5.52 -3.56
C PHE A 150 14.10 6.47 -4.75
N SER A 151 14.93 6.16 -5.74
CA SER A 151 14.90 6.80 -7.05
C SER A 151 14.62 5.75 -8.10
N LEU A 152 13.46 5.84 -8.77
CA LEU A 152 13.03 4.87 -9.77
C LEU A 152 14.03 4.82 -10.92
N THR A 153 14.53 3.61 -11.24
CA THR A 153 15.46 3.41 -12.36
C THR A 153 14.80 2.72 -13.55
N SER A 154 14.01 1.68 -13.29
CA SER A 154 13.28 0.95 -14.32
C SER A 154 12.18 0.11 -13.71
N TRP A 155 11.27 -0.38 -14.55
CA TRP A 155 10.24 -1.32 -14.16
C TRP A 155 9.93 -2.23 -15.35
N GLN A 156 9.44 -3.43 -15.06
CA GLN A 156 9.05 -4.39 -16.09
C GLN A 156 7.96 -5.33 -15.59
N TRP A 157 7.02 -5.64 -16.48
CA TRP A 157 6.11 -6.76 -16.31
C TRP A 157 6.79 -8.07 -16.65
N THR A 158 6.38 -9.12 -15.94
CA THR A 158 6.73 -10.51 -16.19
C THR A 158 5.43 -11.28 -16.25
N ASP A 159 5.10 -11.78 -17.44
CA ASP A 159 3.81 -12.40 -17.71
C ASP A 159 3.60 -13.63 -16.83
N ALA A 160 2.34 -13.88 -16.44
CA ALA A 160 1.93 -15.07 -15.69
C ALA A 160 2.05 -16.38 -16.51
N ASN A 161 2.31 -16.30 -17.83
CA ASN A 161 2.24 -17.44 -18.74
C ASN A 161 3.57 -17.68 -19.48
N TYR A 162 4.32 -18.66 -18.97
CA TYR A 162 5.21 -19.51 -19.78
C TYR A 162 4.83 -20.97 -19.56
#